data_AF-A0A921QNK1-F1
#
_entry.id   AF-A0A921QNK1-F1
#
_cell.length_a   1.000
_cell.length_b   1.000
_cell.length_c   1.000
_cell.angle_alpha   90.00
_cell.angle_beta   90.00
_cell.angle_gamma   90.00
#
_symmetry.space_group_name_H-M   'P 1'
#
loop_
_entity.id
_entity.type
_entity.pdbx_description
1 polymer ?
#
loop_
_entity_poly.entity_id
_entity_poly.type
_entity_poly.pdbx_seq_one_letter_code
_entity_poly.pdbx_strand_id
1 'polypeptide(L)'
;MENKLSTTTEGERLKSIAQVVGDVLAENTKKNQFLQNVGFQDVLPRSSKQNTEIELEVEKRANAELRVQVADLSKQVQESEKARIMDREEMKRTQSEMEAKLNLLLSQVRPS
;
A
#
# COMPACT_ATOMS: atom_id res chain seq x y z
N MET A 1 56.47 0.71 -42.86
CA MET A 1 55.18 1.39 -43.09
C MET A 1 54.28 1.07 -41.93
N GLU A 2 53.75 2.11 -41.31
CA GLU A 2 53.19 2.14 -39.97
C GLU A 2 51.77 1.56 -39.92
N ASN A 3 51.48 0.84 -38.84
CA ASN A 3 50.15 0.39 -38.46
C ASN A 3 49.19 1.59 -38.30
N LYS A 4 47.99 1.48 -38.87
CA LYS A 4 46.85 2.36 -38.58
C LYS A 4 45.66 1.53 -38.13
N LEU A 5 45.73 1.04 -36.89
CA LEU A 5 44.56 0.67 -36.10
C LEU A 5 43.91 1.98 -35.64
N SER A 6 43.03 2.54 -36.47
CA SER A 6 42.25 3.72 -36.12
C SER A 6 41.08 3.34 -35.21
N THR A 7 41.37 3.39 -33.91
CA THR A 7 40.56 4.01 -32.85
C THR A 7 39.05 4.11 -33.10
N THR A 8 38.31 3.20 -32.47
CA THR A 8 36.90 3.30 -32.13
C THR A 8 36.65 4.58 -31.31
N THR A 9 36.02 5.58 -31.91
CA THR A 9 35.58 6.80 -31.21
C THR A 9 34.46 6.44 -30.23
N GLU A 10 34.73 6.66 -28.94
CA GLU A 10 33.74 6.72 -27.86
C GLU A 10 32.61 7.71 -28.19
N GLY A 11 31.35 7.31 -28.01
CA GLY A 11 30.27 8.28 -27.78
C GLY A 11 28.88 7.90 -28.26
N GLU A 12 28.73 6.99 -29.22
CA GLU A 12 27.42 6.52 -29.65
C GLU A 12 27.19 5.12 -29.12
N ARG A 13 26.29 4.99 -28.14
CA ARG A 13 25.73 3.71 -27.71
C ARG A 13 25.32 2.99 -28.99
N LEU A 14 26.05 1.94 -29.39
CA LEU A 14 25.76 1.20 -30.62
C LEU A 14 24.28 0.78 -30.54
N LYS A 15 23.43 1.47 -31.31
CA LYS A 15 22.01 1.20 -31.31
C LYS A 15 21.87 -0.26 -31.71
N SER A 16 21.24 -1.05 -30.83
CA SER A 16 20.95 -2.44 -31.15
C SER A 16 20.25 -2.50 -32.50
N ILE A 17 20.52 -3.55 -33.29
CA ILE A 17 19.86 -3.77 -34.59
C ILE A 17 18.33 -3.64 -34.44
N ALA A 18 17.78 -4.16 -33.35
CA ALA A 18 16.36 -4.04 -33.03
C ALA A 18 15.90 -2.59 -32.85
N GLN A 19 16.74 -1.73 -32.27
CA GLN A 19 16.45 -0.32 -32.06
C GLN A 19 16.56 0.48 -33.36
N VAL A 20 17.55 0.18 -34.21
CA VAL A 20 17.65 0.80 -35.55
C VAL A 20 16.46 0.43 -36.43
N VAL A 21 16.10 -0.86 -36.44
CA VAL A 21 14.91 -1.34 -37.17
C VAL A 21 13.64 -0.70 -36.61
N GLY A 22 13.52 -0.60 -35.28
CA GLY A 22 12.42 0.08 -34.61
C GLY A 22 12.31 1.57 -35.00
N ASP A 23 13.42 2.30 -35.00
CA ASP A 23 13.48 3.73 -35.36
C ASP A 23 13.03 3.93 -36.83
N VAL A 24 13.53 3.10 -37.76
CA VAL A 24 13.18 3.18 -39.20
C VAL A 24 11.69 2.86 -39.42
N LEU A 25 11.18 1.80 -38.79
CA LEU A 25 9.77 1.45 -38.88
C LEU A 25 8.89 2.58 -38.32
N ALA A 26 9.24 3.10 -37.13
CA ALA A 26 8.53 4.21 -36.51
C ALA A 26 8.53 5.47 -37.38
N GLU A 27 9.63 5.78 -38.09
CA GLU A 27 9.67 6.92 -39.01
C GLU A 27 8.76 6.71 -40.22
N ASN A 28 8.74 5.50 -40.78
CA ASN A 28 7.95 5.17 -41.97
C ASN A 28 6.45 4.99 -41.69
N THR A 29 6.05 4.64 -40.46
CA THR A 29 4.64 4.40 -40.13
C THR A 29 3.89 5.65 -39.66
N LYS A 30 4.58 6.73 -39.27
CA LYS A 30 3.98 7.99 -38.77
C LYS A 30 2.94 8.64 -39.69
N LYS A 31 3.02 8.40 -41.00
CA LYS A 31 2.11 8.95 -42.02
C LYS A 31 1.38 7.87 -42.81
N ASN A 32 1.24 6.68 -42.22
CA ASN A 32 0.62 5.56 -42.91
C ASN A 32 -0.89 5.81 -43.07
N GLN A 33 -1.31 6.11 -44.31
CA GLN A 33 -2.71 6.40 -44.65
C GLN A 33 -3.63 5.19 -44.39
N PHE A 34 -3.12 3.97 -44.55
CA PHE A 34 -3.89 2.77 -44.22
C PHE A 34 -4.21 2.71 -42.73
N LEU A 35 -3.23 2.93 -41.84
CA LEU A 35 -3.45 2.98 -40.39
C LEU A 35 -4.43 4.07 -40.00
N GLN A 36 -4.33 5.25 -40.61
CA GLN A 36 -5.32 6.33 -40.39
C GLN A 36 -6.72 5.92 -40.85
N ASN A 37 -6.84 5.29 -42.01
CA ASN A 37 -8.11 4.83 -42.57
C ASN A 37 -8.73 3.68 -41.75
N VAL A 38 -7.91 2.86 -41.09
CA VAL A 38 -8.37 1.81 -40.17
C VAL A 38 -8.49 2.28 -38.71
N GLY A 39 -8.39 3.59 -38.46
CA GLY A 39 -8.64 4.20 -37.14
C GLY A 39 -7.47 4.16 -36.15
N PHE A 40 -6.29 3.71 -36.59
CA PHE A 40 -5.04 3.79 -35.83
C PHE A 40 -4.34 5.11 -36.16
N GLN A 41 -4.72 6.19 -35.47
CA GLN A 41 -3.91 7.41 -35.44
C GLN A 41 -2.83 7.26 -34.36
N ASP A 42 -1.66 7.87 -34.58
CA ASP A 42 -0.65 8.07 -33.54
C ASP A 42 -1.27 8.99 -32.49
N VAL A 43 -2.05 8.40 -31.58
CA VAL A 43 -2.62 9.11 -30.45
C VAL A 43 -1.45 9.49 -29.57
N LEU A 44 -1.04 10.76 -29.68
CA LEU A 44 -0.23 11.49 -28.70
C LEU A 44 -0.52 10.90 -27.30
N PRO A 45 0.49 10.57 -26.46
CA PRO A 45 0.26 9.91 -25.20
C PRO A 45 -0.83 10.65 -24.44
N ARG A 46 -2.02 10.03 -24.34
CA ARG A 46 -3.20 10.67 -23.74
C ARG A 46 -2.77 11.24 -22.40
N SER A 47 -3.07 12.52 -22.20
CA SER A 47 -3.02 13.26 -20.92
C SER A 47 -3.62 12.49 -19.72
N SER A 48 -4.33 11.39 -19.97
CA SER A 48 -4.65 10.31 -19.04
C SER A 48 -3.52 9.91 -18.10
N LYS A 49 -2.26 9.80 -18.54
CA LYS A 49 -1.15 9.39 -17.63
C LYS A 49 -0.93 10.39 -16.49
N GLN A 50 -1.09 11.68 -16.77
CA GLN A 50 -0.90 12.74 -15.79
C GLN A 50 -2.06 12.78 -14.80
N ASN A 51 -3.29 12.55 -15.27
CA ASN A 51 -4.46 12.40 -14.41
C ASN A 51 -4.36 11.17 -13.50
N THR A 52 -3.87 10.03 -14.00
CA THR A 52 -3.71 8.82 -13.19
C THR A 52 -2.65 8.96 -12.10
N GLU A 53 -1.60 9.75 -12.32
CA GLU A 53 -0.55 9.96 -11.32
C GLU A 53 -1.01 10.89 -10.20
N ILE A 54 -1.80 11.91 -10.53
CA ILE A 54 -2.44 12.78 -9.54
C ILE A 54 -3.45 11.99 -8.70
N GLU A 55 -4.31 11.18 -9.33
CA GLU A 55 -5.26 10.31 -8.63
C GLU A 55 -4.56 9.32 -7.70
N LEU A 56 -3.44 8.72 -8.14
CA LEU A 56 -2.64 7.82 -7.32
C LEU A 56 -2.06 8.51 -6.09
N GLU A 57 -1.57 9.74 -6.22
CA GLU A 57 -0.98 10.46 -5.10
C GLU A 57 -2.04 10.88 -4.06
N VAL A 58 -3.23 11.27 -4.53
CA VAL A 58 -4.39 11.52 -3.65
C VAL A 58 -4.80 10.24 -2.91
N GLU A 59 -4.89 9.11 -3.61
CA GLU A 59 -5.25 7.82 -3.01
C GLU A 59 -4.19 7.37 -1.98
N LYS A 60 -2.90 7.53 -2.28
CA LYS A 60 -1.82 7.21 -1.32
C LYS A 60 -1.94 8.02 -0.04
N ARG A 61 -2.24 9.32 -0.16
CA ARG A 61 -2.43 10.19 1.00
C ARG A 61 -3.65 9.77 1.82
N ALA A 62 -4.78 9.51 1.17
CA ALA A 62 -5.99 9.02 1.82
C ALA A 62 -5.74 7.66 2.51
N ASN A 63 -5.02 6.74 1.85
CA ASN A 63 -4.65 5.45 2.42
C ASN A 63 -3.75 5.59 3.65
N ALA A 64 -2.78 6.51 3.61
CA ALA A 64 -1.91 6.79 4.76
C ALA A 64 -2.72 7.30 5.96
N GLU A 65 -3.68 8.20 5.73
CA GLU A 65 -4.57 8.69 6.78
C GLU A 65 -5.44 7.58 7.36
N LEU A 66 -6.04 6.74 6.51
CA LEU A 66 -6.83 5.58 6.95
C LEU A 66 -6.00 4.61 7.79
N ARG A 67 -4.73 4.36 7.42
CA ARG A 67 -3.84 3.50 8.21
C ARG A 67 -3.59 4.04 9.62
N VAL A 68 -3.44 5.37 9.76
CA VAL A 68 -3.30 6.00 11.08
C VAL A 68 -4.58 5.82 11.89
N GLN A 69 -5.74 6.11 11.29
CA GLN A 69 -7.03 5.95 11.97
C GLN A 69 -7.28 4.50 12.43
N VAL A 70 -6.94 3.52 11.58
CA VAL A 70 -7.06 2.09 11.93
C VAL A 70 -6.10 1.72 13.06
N ALA A 71 -4.87 2.23 13.07
CA ALA A 71 -3.92 1.97 14.14
C ALA A 71 -4.40 2.56 15.47
N ASP A 72 -4.90 3.80 15.45
CA ASP A 72 -5.43 4.47 16.65
C ASP A 72 -6.67 3.75 17.20
N LEU A 73 -7.61 3.38 16.32
CA LEU A 73 -8.80 2.64 16.73
C LEU A 73 -8.44 1.25 17.27
N SER A 74 -7.49 0.55 16.64
CA SER A 74 -7.01 -0.75 17.12
C SER A 74 -6.42 -0.63 18.53
N LYS A 75 -5.64 0.42 18.79
CA LYS A 75 -5.08 0.69 20.12
C LYS A 75 -6.20 0.97 21.14
N GLN A 76 -7.15 1.82 20.80
CA GLN A 76 -8.28 2.16 21.69
C GLN A 76 -9.12 0.93 22.05
N VAL A 77 -9.38 0.05 21.07
CA VAL A 77 -10.11 -1.21 21.30
C VAL A 77 -9.31 -2.12 22.24
N GLN A 78 -8.00 -2.27 22.03
CA GLN A 78 -7.16 -3.10 22.89
C GLN A 78 -7.10 -2.58 24.33
N GLU A 79 -6.96 -1.26 24.52
CA GLU A 79 -6.96 -0.62 25.83
C GLU A 79 -8.31 -0.77 26.53
N SER A 80 -9.41 -0.55 25.81
CA SER A 80 -10.77 -0.73 26.33
C SER A 80 -11.05 -2.16 26.75
N GLU A 81 -10.67 -3.15 25.94
CA GLU A 81 -10.86 -4.56 26.27
C GLU A 81 -10.04 -4.96 27.50
N LYS A 82 -8.79 -4.48 27.60
CA LYS A 82 -7.95 -4.71 28.78
C LYS A 82 -8.58 -4.13 30.04
N ALA A 83 -9.09 -2.89 29.99
CA ALA A 83 -9.76 -2.27 31.12
C ALA A 83 -11.01 -3.07 31.54
N ARG A 84 -11.78 -3.55 30.57
CA ARG A 84 -12.98 -4.34 30.80
C ARG A 84 -12.68 -5.70 31.43
N ILE A 85 -11.57 -6.34 31.04
CA ILE A 85 -11.11 -7.59 31.66
C ILE A 85 -10.72 -7.34 33.12
N MET A 86 -9.91 -6.31 33.39
CA MET A 86 -9.50 -5.97 34.76
C MET A 86 -10.70 -5.69 35.67
N ASP A 87 -11.65 -4.88 35.21
CA ASP A 87 -12.87 -4.56 35.96
C ASP A 87 -13.68 -5.83 36.28
N ARG A 88 -13.79 -6.75 35.31
CA ARG A 88 -14.46 -8.04 35.52
C ARG A 88 -13.74 -8.92 36.54
N GLU A 89 -12.41 -8.94 36.55
CA GLU A 89 -11.63 -9.69 37.53
C GLU A 89 -11.77 -9.10 38.93
N GLU A 90 -11.76 -7.78 39.05
CA GLU A 90 -11.98 -7.07 40.31
C GLU A 90 -13.38 -7.33 40.88
N MET A 91 -14.42 -7.26 40.03
CA MET A 91 -15.79 -7.61 40.43
C MET A 91 -15.91 -9.05 40.93
N LYS A 92 -15.26 -10.01 40.26
CA LYS A 92 -15.24 -11.40 40.73
C LYS A 92 -14.55 -11.53 42.09
N ARG A 93 -13.43 -10.83 42.28
CA ARG A 93 -12.67 -10.87 43.53
C ARG A 93 -13.47 -10.31 44.70
N THR A 94 -14.10 -9.15 44.50
CA THR A 94 -14.95 -8.51 45.51
C THR A 94 -16.18 -9.35 45.82
N GLN A 95 -16.78 -9.99 44.81
CA GLN A 95 -17.88 -10.94 45.00
C GLN A 95 -17.45 -12.14 45.86
N SER A 96 -16.33 -12.78 45.54
CA SER A 96 -15.81 -13.92 46.33
C SER A 96 -15.46 -13.51 47.77
N GLU A 97 -14.91 -12.32 47.97
CA GLU A 97 -14.62 -11.82 49.33
C GLU A 97 -15.91 -11.59 50.13
N MET A 98 -16.94 -11.01 49.49
CA MET A 98 -18.25 -10.82 50.11
C MET A 98 -18.91 -12.15 50.46
N GLU A 99 -18.86 -13.12 49.56
CA GLU A 99 -19.41 -14.47 49.77
C GLU A 99 -18.69 -15.20 50.92
N ALA A 100 -17.37 -15.08 51.01
CA ALA A 100 -16.58 -15.62 52.12
C ALA A 100 -16.99 -14.99 53.47
N LYS A 101 -17.16 -13.66 53.52
CA LYS A 101 -17.62 -12.95 54.72
C LYS A 101 -19.04 -13.37 55.12
N LEU A 102 -19.94 -13.55 54.15
CA LEU A 102 -21.30 -14.01 54.40
C LEU A 102 -21.30 -15.44 54.97
N ASN A 103 -20.54 -16.35 54.38
CA ASN A 103 -20.41 -17.73 54.87
C ASN A 103 -19.85 -17.79 56.29
N LEU A 104 -18.87 -16.93 56.61
CA LEU A 104 -18.35 -16.81 57.97
C LEU A 104 -19.45 -16.38 58.96
N LEU A 105 -20.23 -15.34 58.65
CA LEU A 105 -21.33 -14.89 59.50
C LEU A 105 -22.40 -15.97 59.68
N LEU A 106 -22.78 -16.64 58.61
CA LEU A 106 -23.77 -17.74 58.67
C LEU A 106 -23.27 -18.91 59.52
N SER A 107 -21.97 -19.20 59.51
CA SER A 107 -21.37 -20.23 60.39
C SER A 107 -21.47 -19.87 61.88
N GLN A 108 -21.45 -18.57 62.22
CA GLN A 108 -21.56 -18.08 63.59
C GLN A 108 -23.00 -18.06 64.11
N VAL A 109 -23.98 -17.96 63.21
CA VAL A 109 -25.41 -17.84 63.55
C VAL A 109 -26.15 -19.19 63.54
N ARG A 110 -25.58 -20.26 62.95
CA ARG A 110 -26.19 -21.59 63.05
C ARG A 110 -26.12 -22.11 64.49
N PRO A 111 -27.26 -22.44 65.13
CA PRO A 111 -27.26 -23.15 66.40
C PRO A 111 -26.82 -24.61 66.19
N SER A 112 -26.06 -25.14 67.16
CA SER A 112 -25.59 -26.53 67.22
C SER A 112 -26.71 -27.55 67.11
#